data_AF-X1CNJ4-F1
#
_entry.id   AF-X1CNJ4-F1
#
_cell.length_a   1.000
_cell.length_b   1.000
_cell.length_c   1.000
_cell.angle_alpha   90.00
_cell.angle_beta   90.00
_cell.angle_gamma   90.00
#
_symmetry.space_group_name_H-M   'P 1'
#
loop_
_entity.id
_entity.type
_entity.pdbx_description
1 polymer ?
#
loop_
_entity_poly.entity_id
_entity_poly.type
_entity_poly.pdbx_seq_one_letter_code
_entity_poly.pdbx_strand_id
1 'polypeptide(L)'
;RLTSGSVTTIKLQGCMLAPLGAVAAVRHAGLVCLTYTPSKMGFLNQILSRPSNERPFLILVVGYPAKDTILPKIAKKSLKDVAKFI
;
A
#
# COMPACT_ATOMS: atom_id res chain seq x y z
N ARG A 1 15.57 -7.96 3.01
CA ARG A 1 15.67 -8.67 1.71
C ARG A 1 14.26 -9.16 1.38
N LEU A 2 13.47 -8.38 0.63
CA LEU A 2 12.12 -8.75 0.18
C LEU A 2 12.28 -9.75 -0.97
N THR A 3 12.31 -11.03 -0.66
CA THR A 3 12.41 -12.10 -1.66
C THR A 3 11.03 -12.32 -2.28
N SER A 4 10.91 -11.99 -3.57
CA SER A 4 9.84 -12.36 -4.51
C SER A 4 8.39 -11.94 -4.19
N GLY A 5 8.16 -10.69 -3.79
CA GLY A 5 6.82 -10.08 -3.85
C GLY A 5 6.66 -9.32 -5.16
N SER A 6 5.77 -9.75 -6.05
CA SER A 6 5.41 -8.99 -7.26
C SER A 6 5.05 -7.56 -6.88
N VAL A 7 5.87 -6.59 -7.30
CA VAL A 7 5.62 -5.17 -7.04
C VAL A 7 4.47 -4.72 -7.94
N THR A 8 3.25 -4.84 -7.43
CA THR A 8 2.07 -4.35 -8.15
C THR A 8 1.95 -2.85 -7.92
N THR A 9 2.43 -2.06 -8.87
CA THR A 9 2.18 -0.62 -8.87
C THR A 9 0.72 -0.39 -9.24
N ILE A 10 -0.14 -0.16 -8.24
CA ILE A 10 -1.54 0.18 -8.48
C ILE A 10 -1.61 1.65 -8.87
N LYS A 11 -1.97 1.87 -10.11
CA LYS A 11 -2.22 3.18 -10.70
C LYS A 11 -3.70 3.48 -10.59
N LEU A 12 -4.06 4.55 -9.87
CA LEU A 12 -5.43 5.04 -9.79
C LEU A 12 -5.40 6.56 -9.88
N GLN A 13 -5.64 7.09 -11.08
CA GLN A 13 -6.14 8.45 -11.19
C GLN A 13 -7.58 8.46 -10.66
N GLY A 14 -7.84 9.29 -9.65
CA GLY A 14 -9.19 9.82 -9.40
C GLY A 14 -9.93 9.39 -8.14
N CYS A 15 -9.46 8.45 -7.30
CA CYS A 15 -10.21 8.10 -6.09
C CYS A 15 -9.34 7.66 -4.92
N MET A 16 -9.31 8.46 -3.85
CA MET A 16 -8.59 8.15 -2.60
C MET A 16 -9.20 6.96 -1.84
N LEU A 17 -10.39 6.48 -2.23
CA LEU A 17 -11.05 5.29 -1.63
C LEU A 17 -10.57 3.95 -2.20
N ALA A 18 -10.02 3.93 -3.42
CA ALA A 18 -9.62 2.68 -4.07
C ALA A 18 -8.47 1.90 -3.37
N PRO A 19 -7.47 2.55 -2.73
CA PRO A 19 -6.42 1.85 -2.00
C PRO A 19 -6.96 1.00 -0.83
N LEU A 20 -8.01 1.47 -0.15
CA LEU A 20 -8.62 0.76 0.99
C LEU A 20 -9.23 -0.57 0.56
N GLY A 21 -9.94 -0.60 -0.57
CA GLY A 21 -10.51 -1.84 -1.13
C GLY A 21 -9.44 -2.86 -1.50
N ALA A 22 -8.33 -2.40 -2.08
CA ALA A 22 -7.20 -3.27 -2.42
C ALA A 22 -6.57 -3.90 -1.18
N VAL A 23 -6.37 -3.13 -0.11
CA VAL A 23 -5.83 -3.66 1.17
C VAL A 23 -6.76 -4.71 1.76
N ALA A 24 -8.08 -4.48 1.74
CA ALA A 24 -9.06 -5.45 2.22
C ALA A 24 -9.04 -6.75 1.40
N ALA A 25 -9.00 -6.65 0.06
CA ALA A 25 -8.96 -7.80 -0.83
C ALA A 25 -7.67 -8.63 -0.66
N VAL A 26 -6.52 -7.97 -0.55
CA VAL A 26 -5.23 -8.64 -0.31
C VAL A 26 -5.23 -9.37 1.03
N ARG A 27 -5.77 -8.74 2.08
CA ARG A 27 -5.90 -9.37 3.40
C ARG A 27 -6.84 -10.58 3.35
N HIS A 28 -7.92 -10.50 2.58
CA HIS A 28 -8.84 -11.62 2.38
C HIS A 28 -8.19 -12.78 1.61
N ALA A 29 -7.29 -12.48 0.67
CA ALA A 29 -6.51 -13.48 -0.05
C ALA A 29 -5.37 -14.13 0.78
N GLY A 30 -5.24 -13.80 2.07
CA GLY A 30 -4.18 -14.34 2.95
C GLY A 30 -2.80 -13.73 2.71
N LEU A 31 -2.73 -12.64 1.95
CA LEU A 31 -1.49 -11.94 1.63
C LEU A 31 -1.30 -10.72 2.54
N VAL A 32 -0.05 -10.26 2.64
CA VAL A 32 0.29 -9.01 3.33
C VAL A 32 0.60 -7.93 2.31
N CYS A 33 0.30 -6.67 2.66
CA CYS A 33 0.67 -5.52 1.84
C CYS A 33 1.34 -4.41 2.63
N LEU A 34 2.27 -3.71 1.99
CA LEU A 34 2.91 -2.49 2.48
C LEU A 34 2.57 -1.33 1.55
N THR A 35 1.88 -0.33 2.10
CA THR A 35 1.59 0.94 1.43
C THR A 35 2.76 1.90 1.59
N TYR A 36 3.35 2.37 0.50
CA TYR A 36 4.44 3.34 0.52
C TYR A 36 4.20 4.45 -0.52
N THR A 37 4.34 5.70 -0.08
CA THR A 37 4.23 6.89 -0.93
C THR A 37 5.61 7.55 -1.03
N PRO A 38 6.37 7.29 -2.11
CA PRO A 38 7.69 7.88 -2.28
C PRO A 38 7.59 9.40 -2.47
N SER A 39 8.54 10.14 -1.89
CA SER A 39 8.61 11.60 -2.05
C SER A 39 9.05 12.03 -3.46
N LYS A 40 9.70 11.15 -4.23
CA LYS A 40 10.17 11.40 -5.61
C LYS A 40 9.40 10.56 -6.63
N MET A 41 8.23 11.04 -7.04
CA MET A 41 7.31 10.28 -7.92
C MET A 41 7.69 10.31 -9.40
N GLY A 42 8.42 11.33 -9.86
CA GLY A 42 8.83 11.46 -11.27
C GLY A 42 9.75 10.33 -11.76
N PHE A 43 10.51 9.72 -10.85
CA PHE A 43 11.38 8.57 -11.14
C PHE A 43 10.60 7.32 -11.55
N LEU A 44 9.42 7.10 -10.97
CA LEU A 44 8.59 5.93 -11.28
C LEU A 44 8.02 5.99 -12.70
N ASN A 45 7.74 7.18 -13.21
CA ASN A 45 7.25 7.34 -14.58
C ASN A 45 8.28 6.88 -15.60
N GLN A 46 9.57 7.11 -15.34
CA GLN A 46 10.66 6.67 -16.22
C GLN A 46 10.82 5.14 -16.19
N ILE A 47 10.86 4.55 -14.99
CA ILE A 47 11.03 3.08 -14.84
C ILE A 47 9.84 2.32 -15.44
N LEU A 48 8.62 2.77 -15.17
CA LEU A 48 7.40 2.06 -15.60
C LEU A 48 6.94 2.46 -17.00
N SER A 49 7.77 3.23 -17.71
CA SER A 49 7.51 3.78 -19.05
C SER A 49 6.11 4.40 -19.16
N ARG A 50 5.74 5.21 -18.17
CA ARG A 50 4.42 5.85 -18.11
C ARG A 50 4.49 7.26 -18.71
N PRO A 51 3.47 7.66 -19.49
CA PRO A 51 3.40 8.98 -20.08
C PRO A 51 3.29 10.09 -19.02
N SER A 52 3.70 11.30 -19.37
CA SER A 52 3.82 12.44 -18.44
C SER A 52 2.49 12.95 -17.87
N ASN A 53 1.36 12.60 -18.51
CA ASN A 53 0.01 12.88 -18.04
C ASN A 53 -0.40 12.02 -16.85
N GLU A 54 0.34 10.95 -16.56
CA GLU A 54 0.07 10.05 -15.45
C GLU A 54 1.00 10.36 -14.29
N ARG A 55 0.43 10.47 -13.09
CA ARG A 55 1.18 10.64 -11.86
C ARG A 55 0.98 9.40 -11.00
N PRO A 56 2.06 8.72 -10.58
CA PRO A 56 1.90 7.66 -9.61
C PRO A 56 1.37 8.27 -8.31
N PHE A 57 0.60 7.49 -7.56
CA PHE A 57 -0.01 7.95 -6.31
C PHE A 57 0.46 7.13 -5.11
N LEU A 58 0.52 5.80 -5.27
CA LEU A 58 0.87 4.88 -4.21
C LEU A 58 1.59 3.66 -4.80
N ILE A 59 2.59 3.16 -4.08
CA ILE A 59 3.13 1.82 -4.32
C ILE A 59 2.50 0.88 -3.30
N LEU A 60 1.89 -0.20 -3.79
CA LEU A 60 1.38 -1.28 -2.96
C LEU A 60 2.22 -2.52 -3.19
N VAL A 61 3.12 -2.82 -2.25
CA VAL A 61 3.88 -4.07 -2.28
C VAL A 61 2.99 -5.16 -1.71
N VAL A 62 2.77 -6.24 -2.44
CA VAL A 62 1.95 -7.38 -2.01
C VAL A 62 2.77 -8.66 -2.08
N GLY A 63 2.61 -9.55 -1.10
CA GLY A 63 3.26 -10.84 -1.11
C GLY A 63 2.96 -11.69 0.12
N TYR A 64 3.60 -12.85 0.19
CA TYR A 64 3.60 -13.66 1.40
C TYR A 64 4.61 -13.10 2.40
N PRO A 65 4.28 -13.08 3.71
CA PRO A 65 5.26 -12.72 4.72
C PRO A 65 6.38 -13.77 4.73
N ALA A 66 7.62 -13.33 4.87
CA ALA A 66 8.73 -14.24 5.15
C ALA A 66 8.50 -14.93 6.50
N LYS A 67 8.99 -16.16 6.67
CA LYS A 67 8.81 -16.95 7.91
C LYS A 67 9.26 -16.19 9.17
N ASP A 68 10.31 -15.38 9.06
CA ASP A 68 10.89 -14.61 10.17
C ASP A 68 10.51 -13.12 10.11
N THR A 69 9.33 -12.78 9.58
CA THR A 69 8.88 -11.39 9.48
C THR A 69 8.58 -10.82 10.87
N ILE A 70 9.35 -9.82 11.28
CA ILE A 70 9.12 -9.09 12.54
C ILE A 70 8.31 -7.83 12.24
N LEU A 71 7.14 -7.71 12.85
CA LEU A 71 6.35 -6.48 12.82
C LEU A 71 6.65 -5.63 14.06
N PRO A 72 6.69 -4.30 13.94
CA PRO A 72 6.78 -3.44 15.11
C PRO A 72 5.54 -3.64 15.97
N LYS A 73 5.72 -3.67 17.30
CA LYS A 73 4.61 -3.73 18.26
C LYS A 73 3.89 -2.39 18.27
N ILE A 74 2.88 -2.24 17.41
CA ILE A 74 2.00 -1.08 17.34
C ILE A 74 0.58 -1.48 17.76
N ALA A 75 -0.02 -0.72 18.68
CA ALA A 75 -1.40 -0.89 19.08
C ALA A 75 -2.29 0.10 18.32
N LYS A 76 -3.49 -0.33 17.94
CA LYS A 76 -4.51 0.60 17.43
C LYS A 76 -5.01 1.46 18.59
N LYS A 77 -5.36 2.71 18.29
CA LYS A 77 -6.06 3.59 19.24
C LYS A 77 -7.39 2.96 19.66
N SER A 78 -7.82 3.21 20.90
CA SER A 78 -9.10 2.70 21.39
C SER A 78 -10.27 3.43 20.72
N LEU A 79 -11.47 2.83 20.75
CA LEU A 79 -12.66 3.45 20.17
C LEU A 79 -12.95 4.84 20.78
N LYS A 80 -12.70 4.99 22.09
CA LYS A 80 -12.88 6.25 22.82
C LYS A 80 -11.96 7.35 22.32
N ASP A 81 -10.78 7.01 21.81
CA ASP A 81 -9.80 7.97 21.28
C ASP A 81 -10.09 8.40 19.84
N VAL A 82 -10.98 7.70 19.14
CA VAL A 82 -11.25 7.90 17.70
C VAL A 82 -12.70 8.27 17.39
N ALA A 83 -13.63 8.06 18.31
CA ALA A 83 -15.05 8.35 18.11
C ALA A 83 -15.66 9.01 19.35
N LYS A 84 -16.40 10.11 19.11
CA LYS A 84 -17.28 10.74 20.10
C LYS A 84 -18.71 10.45 19.69
N PHE A 85 -19.44 9.74 20.54
CA PHE A 85 -20.87 9.52 20.39
C PHE A 85 -21.60 10.69 21.05
N ILE A 86 -22.51 11.33 20.32
CA ILE A 86 -23.37 12.41 20.77
C ILE A 86 -24.80 11.87 20.86
#